data_AF-A0A382IG76-F1
#
_entry.id   AF-A0A382IG76-F1
#
_cell.length_a   1.000
_cell.length_b   1.000
_cell.length_c   1.000
_cell.angle_alpha   90.00
_cell.angle_beta   90.00
_cell.angle_gamma   90.00
#
_symmetry.space_group_name_H-M   'P 1'
#
loop_
_entity.id
_entity.type
_entity.pdbx_description
1 polymer ?
#
loop_
_entity_poly.entity_id
_entity_poly.type
_entity_poly.pdbx_seq_one_letter_code
_entity_poly.pdbx_strand_id
1 'polypeptide(L)'
;ATRYAVSRPARETLFSVVSPSEKYKAKPVIDVFLYRGGDLAGAGIDGILGALGMTLGWVAAATVPVAGMWGALCLALGRAQKVRDR
;
A
#
# COMPACT_ATOMS: atom_id res chain seq x y z
N ALA A 1 -18.14 -6.29 0.01
CA ALA A 1 -17.96 -7.22 1.13
C ALA A 1 -16.59 -7.04 1.83
N THR A 2 -15.46 -7.20 1.14
CA THR A 2 -14.10 -7.20 1.75
C THR A 2 -13.70 -5.91 2.47
N ARG A 3 -14.10 -4.73 1.95
CA ARG A 3 -13.74 -3.43 2.56
C ARG A 3 -14.29 -3.29 3.98
N TYR A 4 -15.53 -3.73 4.21
CA TYR A 4 -16.21 -3.64 5.50
C TYR A 4 -15.85 -4.83 6.41
N ALA A 5 -15.70 -6.03 5.84
CA ALA A 5 -15.42 -7.23 6.62
C ALA A 5 -13.95 -7.34 7.06
N VAL A 6 -13.00 -6.79 6.29
CA VAL A 6 -11.56 -7.02 6.53
C VAL A 6 -10.79 -5.71 6.62
N SER A 7 -10.92 -4.83 5.64
CA SER A 7 -10.06 -3.63 5.56
C SER A 7 -10.32 -2.62 6.68
N ARG A 8 -11.59 -2.41 7.05
CA ARG A 8 -11.99 -1.54 8.17
C ARG A 8 -11.43 -2.02 9.52
N PRO A 9 -11.71 -3.25 9.99
CA PRO A 9 -11.21 -3.71 11.28
C PRO A 9 -9.68 -3.81 11.30
N ALA A 10 -9.04 -4.31 10.23
CA ALA A 10 -7.58 -4.42 10.19
C ALA A 10 -6.88 -3.07 10.34
N ARG A 11 -7.42 -2.01 9.73
CA ARG A 11 -6.90 -0.65 9.88
C ARG A 11 -7.14 -0.13 11.30
N GLU A 12 -8.32 -0.34 11.86
CA GLU A 12 -8.62 0.10 13.23
C GLU A 12 -7.69 -0.57 14.24
N THR A 13 -7.37 -1.86 14.07
CA THR A 13 -6.34 -2.56 14.84
C THR A 13 -4.95 -1.96 14.59
N LEU A 14 -4.47 -1.86 13.36
CA LEU A 14 -3.10 -1.36 13.07
C LEU A 14 -2.86 0.08 13.55
N PHE A 15 -3.91 0.90 13.59
CA PHE A 15 -3.80 2.27 14.06
C PHE A 15 -4.09 2.42 15.56
N SER A 16 -4.53 1.38 16.27
CA SER A 16 -4.86 1.49 17.70
C SER A 16 -3.64 1.89 18.55
N VAL A 17 -2.48 1.29 18.29
CA VAL A 17 -1.22 1.50 19.02
C VAL A 17 -0.42 2.72 18.53
N VAL A 18 -0.94 3.47 17.56
CA VAL A 18 -0.27 4.65 17.00
C VAL A 18 -0.77 5.92 17.70
N SER A 19 0.15 6.78 18.13
CA SER A 19 -0.20 8.01 18.82
C SER A 19 -0.95 9.00 17.90
N PRO A 20 -1.76 9.93 18.45
CA PRO A 20 -2.46 10.95 17.66
C PRO A 20 -1.51 11.84 16.83
N SER A 21 -0.32 12.13 17.34
CA SER A 21 0.68 12.96 16.65
C SER A 21 1.29 12.26 15.44
N GLU A 22 1.62 10.97 15.56
CA GLU A 22 2.07 10.13 14.44
C GLU A 22 0.97 9.99 13.38
N LYS A 23 -0.29 9.76 13.81
CA LYS A 23 -1.46 9.71 12.91
C LYS A 23 -1.62 11.00 12.10
N TYR A 24 -1.49 12.15 12.76
CA TYR A 24 -1.63 13.45 12.11
C TYR A 24 -0.56 13.66 11.03
N LYS A 25 0.69 13.29 11.31
CA LYS A 25 1.80 13.36 10.34
C LYS A 25 1.64 12.36 9.19
N ALA A 26 1.16 11.15 9.48
CA ALA A 26 0.98 10.10 8.48
C ALA A 26 -0.18 10.38 7.51
N LYS A 27 -1.24 11.06 7.98
CA LYS A 27 -2.45 11.31 7.19
C LYS A 27 -2.20 11.95 5.83
N PRO A 28 -1.53 13.12 5.70
CA PRO A 28 -1.28 13.73 4.39
C PRO A 28 -0.37 12.87 3.50
N VAL A 29 0.55 12.09 4.08
CA VAL A 29 1.38 11.16 3.31
C VAL A 29 0.53 10.06 2.67
N ILE A 30 -0.41 9.50 3.42
CA ILE A 30 -1.31 8.46 2.90
C ILE A 30 -2.31 9.07 1.89
N ASP A 31 -2.99 10.15 2.28
CA ASP A 31 -4.09 10.72 1.51
C ASP A 31 -3.61 11.40 0.20
N VAL A 32 -2.44 12.04 0.22
CA VAL A 32 -1.93 12.79 -0.93
C VAL A 32 -0.85 11.99 -1.66
N PHE A 33 0.22 11.62 -0.98
CA PHE A 33 1.36 11.02 -1.67
C PHE A 33 1.04 9.61 -2.18
N LEU A 34 0.53 8.73 -1.32
CA LEU A 34 0.21 7.36 -1.70
C LEU A 34 -1.03 7.29 -2.59
N TYR A 35 -2.15 7.86 -2.17
CA TYR A 35 -3.40 7.78 -2.94
C TYR A 35 -3.34 8.57 -4.24
N ARG A 36 -2.96 9.86 -4.21
CA ARG A 36 -2.95 10.68 -5.44
C ARG A 36 -1.74 10.38 -6.31
N GLY A 37 -0.58 10.07 -5.71
CA GLY A 37 0.58 9.61 -6.49
C GLY A 37 0.28 8.30 -7.20
N GLY A 38 -0.44 7.38 -6.54
CA GLY A 38 -0.93 6.15 -7.13
C GLY A 38 -1.89 6.38 -8.31
N ASP A 39 -2.88 7.26 -8.16
CA ASP A 39 -3.81 7.58 -9.25
C ASP A 39 -3.09 8.18 -10.46
N LEU A 40 -2.15 9.10 -10.25
CA LEU A 40 -1.36 9.70 -11.33
C LEU A 40 -0.45 8.66 -12.01
N ALA A 41 0.21 7.81 -11.23
CA ALA A 41 1.04 6.74 -11.77
C ALA A 41 0.22 5.72 -12.58
N GLY A 42 -0.98 5.37 -12.08
CA GLY A 42 -1.91 4.47 -12.74
C GLY A 42 -2.48 5.03 -14.03
N ALA A 43 -2.80 6.34 -14.08
CA ALA A 43 -3.41 6.98 -15.24
C ALA A 43 -2.53 6.92 -16.51
N GLY A 44 -1.20 6.91 -16.35
CA GLY A 44 -0.25 6.86 -17.47
C GLY A 44 0.31 5.47 -17.77
N ILE A 45 -0.03 4.46 -16.97
CA ILE A 45 0.74 3.21 -16.96
C ILE A 45 0.57 2.42 -18.26
N ASP A 46 -0.66 2.32 -18.79
CA ASP A 46 -0.93 1.60 -20.03
C ASP A 46 -0.25 2.26 -21.24
N GLY A 47 -0.20 3.60 -21.27
CA GLY A 47 0.46 4.36 -22.32
C GLY A 47 1.99 4.19 -22.30
N ILE A 48 2.60 4.20 -21.11
CA ILE A 48 4.04 3.94 -20.94
C ILE A 48 4.39 2.51 -21.33
N LEU A 49 3.59 1.53 -20.89
CA LEU A 49 3.78 0.13 -21.21
C LEU A 49 3.66 -0.13 -22.72
N GLY A 50 2.68 0.50 -23.37
CA GLY A 50 2.51 0.46 -24.82
C GLY A 50 3.69 1.10 -25.56
N ALA A 51 4.18 2.27 -25.13
CA ALA A 51 5.31 2.96 -25.74
C ALA A 51 6.64 2.18 -25.62
N LEU A 52 6.81 1.43 -24.54
CA LEU A 52 7.98 0.57 -24.31
C LEU A 52 7.87 -0.80 -25.00
N GLY A 53 6.76 -1.09 -25.69
CA GLY A 53 6.51 -2.38 -26.32
C GLY A 53 6.45 -3.54 -25.33
N MET A 54 6.14 -3.26 -24.06
CA MET A 54 6.15 -4.28 -23.00
C MET A 54 5.02 -5.29 -23.24
N THR A 55 5.40 -6.57 -23.34
CA THR A 55 4.44 -7.67 -23.39
C THR A 55 3.84 -7.90 -22.00
N LEU A 56 2.66 -8.53 -21.95
CA LEU A 56 1.99 -8.89 -20.69
C LEU A 56 2.92 -9.67 -19.73
N GLY A 57 3.84 -10.48 -20.27
CA GLY A 57 4.83 -11.22 -19.48
C GLY A 57 5.82 -10.32 -18.74
N TRP A 58 6.29 -9.23 -19.36
CA TRP A 58 7.20 -8.29 -18.71
C TRP A 58 6.50 -7.47 -17.62
N VAL A 59 5.24 -7.08 -17.84
CA VAL A 59 4.42 -6.41 -16.82
C VAL A 59 4.18 -7.33 -15.62
N ALA A 60 3.84 -8.60 -15.88
CA ALA A 60 3.68 -9.61 -14.84
C ALA A 60 5.00 -9.81 -14.06
N ALA A 61 6.13 -9.95 -14.75
CA ALA A 61 7.43 -10.09 -14.10
C ALA A 61 7.81 -8.87 -13.23
N ALA A 62 7.48 -7.66 -13.68
CA ALA A 62 7.73 -6.43 -12.93
C ALA A 62 6.81 -6.26 -11.71
N THR A 63 5.59 -6.81 -11.75
CA THR A 63 4.65 -6.75 -10.62
C THR A 63 4.96 -7.76 -9.51
N VAL A 64 5.63 -8.87 -9.82
CA VAL A 64 6.08 -9.87 -8.82
C VAL A 64 6.92 -9.26 -7.69
N PRO A 65 8.01 -8.50 -7.95
CA PRO A 65 8.79 -7.89 -6.87
C PRO A 65 7.96 -6.86 -6.08
N VAL A 66 7.04 -6.14 -6.74
CA VAL A 66 6.13 -5.21 -6.06
C VAL A 66 5.21 -5.94 -5.09
N ALA A 67 4.63 -7.08 -5.52
CA ALA A 67 3.82 -7.93 -4.66
C ALA A 67 4.64 -8.52 -3.49
N GLY A 68 5.89 -8.91 -3.74
CA GLY A 68 6.82 -9.37 -2.71
C GLY A 68 7.11 -8.30 -1.66
N MET A 69 7.42 -7.07 -2.09
CA MET A 69 7.60 -5.92 -1.19
C MET A 69 6.34 -5.63 -0.39
N TRP A 70 5.16 -5.73 -1.02
CA TRP A 70 3.88 -5.54 -0.34
C TRP A 70 3.66 -6.57 0.77
N GLY A 71 3.91 -7.86 0.47
CA GLY A 71 3.83 -8.93 1.46
C GLY A 71 4.81 -8.72 2.62
N ALA A 72 6.06 -8.35 2.32
CA ALA A 72 7.06 -8.03 3.34
C ALA A 72 6.62 -6.86 4.24
N LEU A 73 6.05 -5.80 3.65
CA LEU A 73 5.50 -4.67 4.40
C LEU A 73 4.37 -5.10 5.33
N CYS A 74 3.43 -5.93 4.85
CA CYS A 74 2.34 -6.45 5.68
C CYS A 74 2.86 -7.23 6.89
N LEU A 75 3.86 -8.10 6.69
CA LEU A 75 4.48 -8.85 7.78
C LEU A 75 5.22 -7.94 8.77
N ALA A 76 5.94 -6.93 8.26
CA ALA A 76 6.64 -5.96 9.09
C ALA A 76 5.68 -5.14 9.97
N LEU A 77 4.59 -4.64 9.39
CA LEU A 77 3.54 -3.91 10.12
C LEU A 77 2.88 -4.79 11.18
N GLY A 78 2.56 -6.06 10.85
CA GLY A 78 2.01 -7.00 11.82
C GLY A 78 2.95 -7.29 12.99
N ARG A 79 4.26 -7.33 12.77
CA ARG A 79 5.27 -7.46 13.84
C ARG A 79 5.37 -6.17 14.67
N ALA A 80 5.43 -5.01 14.03
CA ALA A 80 5.53 -3.72 14.71
C ALA A 80 4.30 -3.47 15.62
N GLN A 81 3.11 -3.84 15.15
CA GLN A 81 1.89 -3.81 15.95
C GLN A 81 2.03 -4.64 17.22
N LYS A 82 2.41 -5.92 17.10
CA LYS A 82 2.56 -6.84 18.24
C LYS A 82 3.59 -6.37 19.27
N VAL A 83 4.64 -5.68 18.82
CA VAL A 83 5.67 -5.13 19.70
C VAL A 83 5.14 -3.93 20.49
N ARG A 84 4.34 -3.07 19.85
CA ARG A 84 3.76 -1.86 20.47
C ARG A 84 2.52 -2.13 21.32
N ASP A 85 1.88 -3.29 21.14
CA ASP A 85 0.69 -3.72 21.89
C ASP A 85 1.03 -4.41 23.22
N ARG A 86 2.29 -4.84 23.41
CA ARG A 86 2.83 -5.33 24.69
C ARG A 86 3.30 -4.18 25.56
#